data_AF-A0A7W7T7Q2-F1
#
_entry.id   AF-A0A7W7T7Q2-F1
#
_cell.length_a   1.000
_cell.length_b   1.000
_cell.length_c   1.000
_cell.angle_alpha   90.00
_cell.angle_beta   90.00
_cell.angle_gamma   90.00
#
_symmetry.space_group_name_H-M   'P 1'
#
loop_
_entity.id
_entity.type
_entity.pdbx_description
1 polymer ?
#
loop_
_entity_poly.entity_id
_entity_poly.type
_entity_poly.pdbx_seq_one_letter_code
_entity_poly.pdbx_strand_id
1 'polypeptide(L)'
;MTALLSSFFHRVGARGRWLDLATEFCWERIEALDESHPYEVNACARFLDHVPDRPRAGVASARLGELVRQRGLVDLGDGAVHDGYAVGETHTATHYAPRPDCLARQWFSDGEMGAALDRLVAARQDDGGWTFPWAVWTPITEFEWRGIVTVDALATLRAYGRV
;
A
#
# COMPACT_ATOMS: atom_id res chain seq x y z
N MET A 1 4.59 1.96 11.13
CA MET A 1 3.52 2.68 11.85
C MET A 1 3.67 4.20 11.79
N THR A 2 4.81 4.80 12.14
CA THR A 2 5.00 6.27 12.13
C THR A 2 4.60 6.93 10.80
N ALA A 3 5.04 6.37 9.67
CA ALA A 3 4.70 6.88 8.34
C ALA A 3 3.18 6.93 8.06
N LEU A 4 2.42 5.93 8.49
CA LEU A 4 0.96 5.88 8.31
C LEU A 4 0.25 6.96 9.14
N LEU A 5 0.69 7.18 10.39
CA LEU A 5 0.11 8.21 11.25
C LEU A 5 0.47 9.62 10.75
N SER A 6 1.74 9.84 10.38
CA SER A 6 2.20 11.10 9.76
C SER A 6 1.45 11.39 8.45
N SER A 7 1.25 10.37 7.61
CA SER A 7 0.45 10.45 6.38
C SER A 7 -0.96 10.97 6.66
N PHE A 8 -1.64 10.36 7.64
CA PHE A 8 -2.98 10.78 8.04
C PHE A 8 -3.01 12.23 8.55
N PHE A 9 -2.06 12.62 9.41
CA PHE A 9 -1.99 13.98 9.95
C PHE A 9 -1.70 15.04 8.90
N HIS A 10 -0.80 14.77 7.96
CA HIS A 10 -0.59 15.65 6.80
C HIS A 10 -1.85 15.79 5.96
N ARG A 11 -2.56 14.67 5.70
CA ARG A 11 -3.81 14.67 4.93
C ARG A 11 -4.90 15.56 5.56
N VAL A 12 -5.03 15.56 6.88
CA VAL A 12 -6.03 16.38 7.59
C VAL A 12 -5.53 17.78 7.95
N GLY A 13 -4.31 18.15 7.54
CA GLY A 13 -3.73 19.48 7.80
C GLY A 13 -3.39 19.73 9.27
N ALA A 14 -3.17 18.66 10.05
CA ALA A 14 -2.72 18.79 11.44
C ALA A 14 -1.32 19.42 11.51
N ARG A 15 -1.00 20.02 12.66
CA ARG A 15 0.27 20.71 12.90
C ARG A 15 0.75 20.44 14.31
N GLY A 16 2.07 20.47 14.50
CA GLY A 16 2.68 20.42 15.82
C GLY A 16 4.00 19.68 15.82
N ARG A 17 4.79 19.91 16.88
CA ARG A 17 6.17 19.44 17.00
C ARG A 17 6.34 17.94 16.82
N TRP A 18 5.36 17.12 17.23
CA TRP A 18 5.41 15.68 17.01
C TRP A 18 5.39 15.33 15.52
N LEU A 19 4.51 15.97 14.73
CA LEU A 19 4.40 15.71 13.29
C LEU A 19 5.67 16.16 12.57
N ASP A 20 6.24 17.30 12.95
CA ASP A 20 7.49 17.80 12.36
C ASP A 20 8.62 16.79 12.55
N LEU A 21 8.83 16.32 13.79
CA LEU A 21 9.86 15.32 14.11
C LEU A 21 9.57 13.97 13.45
N ALA A 22 8.31 13.53 13.41
CA ALA A 22 7.92 12.29 12.76
C ALA A 22 8.10 12.36 11.24
N THR A 23 7.93 13.53 10.63
CA THR A 23 8.14 13.77 9.20
C THR A 23 9.61 13.69 8.85
N GLU A 24 10.48 14.34 9.63
CA GLU A 24 11.94 14.24 9.44
C GLU A 24 12.44 12.81 9.61
N PHE A 25 11.97 12.11 10.66
CA PHE A 25 12.28 10.69 10.85
C PHE A 25 11.86 9.83 9.64
N CYS A 26 10.66 10.05 9.10
CA CYS A 26 10.20 9.31 7.92
C CYS A 26 11.05 9.61 6.68
N TRP A 27 11.48 10.85 6.49
CA TRP A 27 12.38 11.21 5.39
C TRP A 27 13.72 10.50 5.51
N GLU A 28 14.39 10.60 6.65
CA GLU A 28 15.66 9.92 6.91
C GLU A 28 15.55 8.41 6.65
N ARG A 29 14.46 7.79 7.12
CA ARG A 29 14.23 6.35 6.94
C ARG A 29 13.98 5.95 5.49
N ILE A 30 13.20 6.73 4.74
CA ILE A 30 12.92 6.48 3.33
C ILE A 30 14.19 6.66 2.49
N GLU A 31 14.99 7.68 2.78
CA GLU A 31 16.22 7.97 2.03
C GLU A 31 17.34 6.96 2.32
N ALA A 32 17.36 6.34 3.49
CA ALA A 32 18.30 5.27 3.82
C ALA A 32 17.81 3.86 3.45
N LEU A 33 16.67 3.72 2.74
CA LEU A 33 16.05 2.43 2.46
C LEU A 33 16.67 1.75 1.23
N ASP A 34 17.42 0.67 1.46
CA ASP A 34 18.02 -0.17 0.40
C ASP A 34 17.48 -1.61 0.37
N GLU A 35 16.90 -2.04 1.50
CA GLU A 35 16.18 -3.30 1.69
C GLU A 35 14.98 -3.04 2.59
N SER A 36 13.88 -3.73 2.32
CA SER A 36 12.61 -3.52 3.03
C SER A 36 11.66 -4.69 2.77
N HIS A 37 10.45 -4.58 3.30
CA HIS A 37 9.37 -5.54 3.12
C HIS A 37 8.09 -4.82 2.64
N PRO A 38 7.11 -5.54 2.08
CA PRO A 38 6.00 -4.93 1.34
C PRO A 38 5.18 -3.91 2.16
N TYR A 39 4.89 -4.23 3.43
CA TYR A 39 4.14 -3.36 4.34
C TYR A 39 4.89 -2.07 4.72
N GLU A 40 6.22 -2.10 4.87
CA GLU A 40 7.00 -0.88 5.16
C GLU A 40 6.99 0.03 3.94
N VAL A 41 7.23 -0.51 2.74
CA VAL A 41 7.16 0.27 1.50
C VAL A 41 5.75 0.82 1.27
N ASN A 42 4.71 0.07 1.61
CA ASN A 42 3.34 0.56 1.56
C ASN A 42 3.14 1.78 2.47
N ALA A 43 3.61 1.70 3.71
CA ALA A 43 3.53 2.80 4.66
C ALA A 43 4.30 4.04 4.16
N CYS A 44 5.47 3.85 3.55
CA CYS A 44 6.24 4.92 2.93
C CYS A 44 5.48 5.55 1.76
N ALA A 45 4.90 4.76 0.85
CA ALA A 45 4.11 5.27 -0.27
C ALA A 45 2.94 6.13 0.21
N ARG A 46 2.19 5.69 1.23
CA ARG A 46 1.08 6.46 1.82
C ARG A 46 1.56 7.76 2.44
N PHE A 47 2.72 7.78 3.08
CA PHE A 47 3.32 9.01 3.60
C PHE A 47 3.67 9.99 2.48
N LEU A 48 4.35 9.52 1.44
CA LEU A 48 4.75 10.34 0.29
C LEU A 48 3.54 10.94 -0.45
N ASP A 49 2.39 10.27 -0.46
CA ASP A 49 1.16 10.84 -1.04
C ASP A 49 0.65 12.10 -0.34
N HIS A 50 1.01 12.33 0.93
CA HIS A 50 0.40 13.39 1.74
C HIS A 50 1.38 14.43 2.29
N VAL A 51 2.69 14.19 2.26
CA VAL A 51 3.68 15.20 2.67
C VAL A 51 3.63 16.48 1.81
N PRO A 52 3.93 17.66 2.39
CA PRO A 52 3.86 18.94 1.68
C PRO A 52 4.89 19.10 0.55
N ASP A 53 6.11 18.56 0.72
CA ASP A 53 7.18 18.66 -0.28
C ASP A 53 6.93 17.69 -1.44
N ARG A 54 6.09 18.11 -2.38
CA ARG A 54 5.68 17.29 -3.53
C ARG A 54 6.83 16.92 -4.47
N PRO A 55 7.79 17.82 -4.81
CA PRO A 55 8.94 17.45 -5.61
C PRO A 55 9.82 16.38 -4.97
N ARG A 56 10.18 16.52 -3.67
CA ARG A 56 10.96 15.50 -2.95
C ARG A 56 10.21 14.18 -2.87
N ALA A 57 8.88 14.24 -2.67
CA ALA A 57 8.04 13.04 -2.62
C ALA A 57 7.99 12.29 -3.95
N GLY A 58 7.96 13.00 -5.08
CA GLY A 58 8.02 12.38 -6.41
C GLY A 58 9.31 11.60 -6.63
N VAL A 59 10.46 12.20 -6.30
CA VAL A 59 11.78 11.55 -6.43
C VAL A 59 11.89 10.33 -5.53
N ALA A 60 11.52 10.46 -4.26
CA ALA A 60 11.56 9.33 -3.31
C ALA A 60 10.60 8.21 -3.72
N SER A 61 9.41 8.55 -4.22
CA SER A 61 8.44 7.57 -4.71
C SER A 61 8.97 6.80 -5.91
N ALA A 62 9.61 7.45 -6.88
CA ALA A 62 10.21 6.78 -8.04
C ALA A 62 11.26 5.75 -7.60
N ARG A 63 12.19 6.13 -6.70
CA ARG A 63 13.19 5.21 -6.13
C ARG A 63 12.54 4.02 -5.41
N LEU A 64 11.49 4.26 -4.60
CA LEU A 64 10.78 3.17 -3.93
C LEU A 64 10.11 2.21 -4.92
N GLY A 65 9.57 2.70 -6.03
CA GLY A 65 9.01 1.86 -7.09
C GLY A 65 10.06 0.95 -7.74
N GLU A 66 11.27 1.47 -7.97
CA GLU A 66 12.40 0.66 -8.44
C GLU A 66 12.78 -0.42 -7.42
N LEU A 67 12.87 -0.06 -6.13
CA LEU A 67 13.15 -1.01 -5.05
C LEU A 67 12.10 -2.13 -4.99
N VAL A 68 10.81 -1.78 -5.09
CA VAL A 68 9.69 -2.75 -5.11
C VAL A 68 9.87 -3.77 -6.22
N ARG A 69 10.25 -3.34 -7.43
CA ARG A 69 10.48 -4.26 -8.55
C ARG A 69 11.74 -5.10 -8.36
N GLN A 70 12.86 -4.47 -8.01
CA GLN A 70 14.15 -5.15 -7.85
C GLN A 70 14.13 -6.24 -6.78
N ARG A 71 13.37 -6.02 -5.70
CA ARG A 71 13.26 -6.95 -4.58
C ARG A 71 12.03 -7.86 -4.65
N GLY A 72 11.27 -7.81 -5.75
CA GLY A 72 10.09 -8.66 -5.92
C GLY A 72 8.97 -8.39 -4.92
N LEU A 73 8.86 -7.16 -4.36
CA LEU A 73 7.90 -6.81 -3.31
C LEU A 73 6.47 -6.60 -3.83
N VAL A 74 6.21 -6.91 -5.10
CA VAL A 74 4.88 -6.84 -5.71
C VAL A 74 4.57 -8.11 -6.49
N ASP A 75 3.39 -8.66 -6.26
CA ASP A 75 2.82 -9.74 -7.06
C ASP A 75 2.10 -9.17 -8.28
N LEU A 76 2.70 -9.39 -9.46
CA LEU A 76 2.18 -8.97 -10.76
C LEU A 76 1.30 -10.05 -11.42
N GLY A 77 1.00 -11.15 -10.74
CA GLY A 77 0.09 -12.20 -11.19
C GLY A 77 0.66 -13.61 -11.16
N ASP A 78 1.90 -13.80 -10.70
CA ASP A 78 2.53 -15.11 -10.53
C ASP A 78 2.30 -15.70 -9.14
N GLY A 79 1.76 -14.91 -8.20
CA GLY A 79 1.50 -15.35 -6.83
C GLY A 79 2.78 -15.60 -6.04
N ALA A 80 3.91 -15.04 -6.47
CA ALA A 80 5.19 -15.17 -5.78
C ALA A 80 5.10 -14.55 -4.38
N VAL A 81 5.38 -15.37 -3.36
CA VAL A 81 5.35 -14.96 -1.96
C VAL A 81 6.65 -14.24 -1.63
N HIS A 82 6.54 -13.16 -0.87
CA HIS A 82 7.67 -12.41 -0.36
C HIS A 82 8.45 -13.23 0.66
N ASP A 83 9.78 -13.13 0.66
CA ASP A 83 10.60 -13.80 1.67
C ASP A 83 10.14 -13.46 3.09
N GLY A 84 9.89 -14.50 3.90
CA GLY A 84 9.43 -14.35 5.28
C GLY A 84 7.92 -14.20 5.48
N TYR A 85 7.10 -14.30 4.42
CA TYR A 85 5.64 -14.17 4.48
C TYR A 85 4.91 -15.51 4.28
N ALA A 86 3.65 -15.56 4.73
CA ALA A 86 2.83 -16.76 4.60
C ALA A 86 2.46 -17.04 3.13
N VAL A 87 2.18 -18.30 2.81
CA VAL A 87 1.72 -18.69 1.47
C VAL A 87 0.46 -17.89 1.10
N GLY A 88 0.51 -17.20 -0.03
CA GLY A 88 -0.58 -16.34 -0.51
C GLY A 88 -0.53 -14.90 0.00
N GLU A 89 0.25 -14.60 1.04
CA GLU A 89 0.41 -13.26 1.61
C GLU A 89 1.27 -12.37 0.69
N THR A 90 0.64 -11.93 -0.39
CA THR A 90 1.24 -11.13 -1.45
C THR A 90 0.77 -9.69 -1.37
N HIS A 91 1.47 -8.80 -2.05
CA HIS A 91 1.09 -7.40 -2.21
C HIS A 91 0.95 -7.12 -3.69
N THR A 92 -0.24 -6.79 -4.13
CA THR A 92 -0.52 -6.44 -5.53
C THR A 92 -0.36 -4.93 -5.76
N ALA A 93 -0.39 -4.50 -7.03
CA ALA A 93 -0.37 -3.08 -7.40
C ALA A 93 -1.45 -2.24 -6.69
N THR A 94 -2.63 -2.80 -6.42
CA THR A 94 -3.74 -2.10 -5.73
C THR A 94 -3.45 -1.79 -4.26
N HIS A 95 -2.56 -2.54 -3.62
CA HIS A 95 -2.14 -2.25 -2.24
C HIS A 95 -1.30 -0.96 -2.19
N TYR A 96 -0.35 -0.82 -3.13
CA TYR A 96 0.53 0.34 -3.25
C TYR A 96 -0.18 1.56 -3.83
N ALA A 97 -1.02 1.39 -4.85
CA ALA A 97 -1.71 2.46 -5.56
C ALA A 97 -3.24 2.25 -5.53
N PRO A 98 -3.88 2.44 -4.35
CA PRO A 98 -5.33 2.26 -4.17
C PRO A 98 -6.17 3.31 -4.89
N ARG A 99 -5.56 4.41 -5.35
CA ARG A 99 -6.22 5.49 -6.10
C ARG A 99 -5.36 5.88 -7.31
N PRO A 100 -5.97 6.34 -8.40
CA PRO A 100 -5.25 6.75 -9.60
C PRO A 100 -4.38 8.00 -9.40
N ASP A 101 -4.62 8.79 -8.35
CA ASP A 101 -3.90 10.03 -8.04
C ASP A 101 -2.72 9.85 -7.07
N CYS A 102 -2.51 8.64 -6.54
CA CYS A 102 -1.37 8.30 -5.70
C CYS A 102 -0.07 8.31 -6.50
N LEU A 103 1.05 8.72 -5.88
CA LEU A 103 2.36 8.70 -6.51
C LEU A 103 2.76 7.29 -6.96
N ALA A 104 2.44 6.27 -6.16
CA ALA A 104 2.73 4.87 -6.49
C ALA A 104 2.01 4.36 -7.75
N ARG A 105 1.00 5.09 -8.26
CA ARG A 105 0.33 4.71 -9.51
C ARG A 105 1.30 4.62 -10.68
N GLN A 106 2.34 5.46 -10.70
CA GLN A 106 3.35 5.52 -11.75
C GLN A 106 4.31 4.31 -11.73
N TRP A 107 4.29 3.48 -10.69
CA TRP A 107 5.14 2.29 -10.59
C TRP A 107 4.67 1.17 -11.51
N PHE A 108 3.41 1.24 -11.94
CA PHE A 108 2.73 0.18 -12.67
C PHE A 108 2.23 0.71 -14.02
N SER A 109 2.37 -0.11 -15.05
CA SER A 109 1.70 0.11 -16.33
C SER A 109 0.18 -0.01 -16.18
N ASP A 110 -0.56 0.52 -17.15
CA ASP A 110 -2.02 0.39 -17.18
C ASP A 110 -2.47 -1.08 -17.24
N GLY A 111 -1.70 -1.93 -17.93
CA GLY A 111 -1.96 -3.38 -18.00
C GLY A 111 -1.78 -4.08 -16.66
N GLU A 112 -0.67 -3.82 -15.95
CA GLU A 112 -0.41 -4.37 -14.61
C GLU A 112 -1.47 -3.92 -13.61
N MET A 113 -1.84 -2.63 -13.64
CA MET A 113 -2.89 -2.10 -12.76
C MET A 113 -4.26 -2.69 -13.11
N GLY A 114 -4.60 -2.79 -14.40
CA GLY A 114 -5.84 -3.41 -14.88
C GLY A 114 -5.98 -4.86 -14.41
N ALA A 115 -4.93 -5.67 -14.59
CA ALA A 115 -4.90 -7.05 -14.15
C ALA A 115 -5.02 -7.19 -12.61
N ALA A 116 -4.37 -6.30 -11.85
CA ALA A 116 -4.52 -6.29 -10.39
C ALA A 116 -5.94 -5.93 -9.94
N LEU A 117 -6.59 -4.97 -10.61
CA LEU A 117 -8.00 -4.62 -10.35
C LEU A 117 -8.95 -5.75 -10.75
N ASP A 118 -8.72 -6.44 -11.86
CA ASP A 118 -9.51 -7.60 -12.28
C ASP A 118 -9.43 -8.73 -11.25
N ARG A 119 -8.22 -9.02 -10.75
CA ARG A 119 -8.00 -9.97 -9.66
C ARG A 119 -8.73 -9.54 -8.38
N LEU A 120 -8.68 -8.24 -8.05
CA LEU A 120 -9.41 -7.72 -6.90
C LEU A 120 -10.92 -7.93 -7.07
N VAL A 121 -11.50 -7.65 -8.25
CA VAL A 121 -12.93 -7.92 -8.50
C VAL A 121 -13.25 -9.42 -8.37
N ALA A 122 -12.42 -10.29 -8.95
CA ALA A 122 -12.62 -11.73 -8.91
C ALA A 122 -12.46 -12.34 -7.51
N ALA A 123 -11.74 -11.67 -6.62
CA ALA A 123 -11.54 -12.11 -5.23
C ALA A 123 -12.73 -11.85 -4.31
N ARG A 124 -13.81 -11.21 -4.82
CA ARG A 124 -15.05 -11.02 -4.06
C ARG A 124 -15.66 -12.37 -3.69
N GLN A 125 -16.02 -12.54 -2.43
CA GLN A 125 -16.66 -13.74 -1.90
C GLN A 125 -18.17 -13.71 -2.15
N ASP A 126 -18.84 -14.86 -1.96
CA ASP A 126 -20.30 -15.00 -2.19
C ASP A 126 -21.14 -14.07 -1.31
N ASP A 127 -20.65 -13.74 -0.10
CA ASP A 127 -21.28 -12.76 0.81
C ASP A 127 -21.04 -11.30 0.39
N GLY A 128 -20.29 -11.10 -0.70
CA GLY A 128 -19.97 -9.81 -1.27
C GLY A 128 -18.76 -9.11 -0.66
N GLY A 129 -18.11 -9.70 0.34
CA GLY A 129 -16.91 -9.18 0.99
C GLY A 129 -15.61 -9.68 0.36
N TRP A 130 -14.50 -9.28 0.98
CA TRP A 130 -13.15 -9.77 0.68
C TRP A 130 -12.54 -10.40 1.92
N THR A 131 -11.58 -11.29 1.70
CA THR A 131 -10.78 -11.88 2.77
C THR A 131 -9.31 -11.51 2.60
N PHE A 132 -8.55 -11.67 3.66
CA PHE A 132 -7.12 -11.41 3.68
C PHE A 132 -6.31 -12.69 3.50
N PRO A 133 -5.14 -12.62 2.85
CA PRO A 133 -4.34 -13.81 2.56
C PRO A 133 -3.37 -14.21 3.69
N TRP A 134 -3.23 -13.42 4.76
CA TRP A 134 -2.32 -13.72 5.86
C TRP A 134 -2.93 -14.68 6.88
N ALA A 135 -2.06 -15.29 7.70
CA ALA A 135 -2.46 -16.32 8.65
C ALA A 135 -3.52 -15.83 9.65
N VAL A 136 -4.57 -16.64 9.84
CA VAL A 136 -5.54 -16.47 10.91
C VAL A 136 -4.97 -17.15 12.16
N TRP A 137 -4.28 -16.37 12.99
CA TRP A 137 -3.65 -16.87 14.22
C TRP A 137 -4.67 -17.28 15.28
N THR A 138 -5.86 -16.66 15.24
CA THR A 138 -7.01 -16.97 16.09
C THR A 138 -8.32 -16.75 15.31
N PRO A 139 -9.42 -17.49 15.61
CA PRO A 139 -10.68 -17.30 14.89
C PRO A 139 -11.25 -15.87 14.93
N ILE A 140 -10.91 -15.08 15.96
CA ILE A 140 -11.40 -13.70 16.09
C ILE A 140 -10.75 -12.73 15.08
N THR A 141 -9.52 -13.02 14.64
CA THR A 141 -8.79 -12.19 13.67
C THR A 141 -9.55 -12.05 12.35
N GLU A 142 -10.30 -13.07 11.95
CA GLU A 142 -11.16 -13.01 10.77
C GLU A 142 -12.21 -11.89 10.91
N PHE A 143 -12.91 -11.83 12.05
CA PHE A 143 -13.94 -10.83 12.31
C PHE A 143 -13.37 -9.41 12.44
N GLU A 144 -12.16 -9.28 12.96
CA GLU A 144 -11.49 -7.98 13.11
C GLU A 144 -11.08 -7.37 11.76
N TRP A 145 -10.62 -8.21 10.83
CA TRP A 145 -9.96 -7.72 9.60
C TRP A 145 -10.83 -7.78 8.35
N ARG A 146 -11.78 -8.72 8.23
CA ARG A 146 -12.60 -8.84 7.01
C ARG A 146 -13.39 -7.58 6.70
N GLY A 147 -13.88 -6.88 7.73
CA GLY A 147 -14.56 -5.60 7.57
C GLY A 147 -13.65 -4.54 6.96
N ILE A 148 -12.43 -4.41 7.48
CA ILE A 148 -11.42 -3.44 6.99
C ILE A 148 -11.05 -3.76 5.54
N VAL A 149 -10.69 -5.01 5.25
CA VAL A 149 -10.27 -5.47 3.91
C VAL A 149 -11.38 -5.26 2.88
N THR A 150 -12.63 -5.51 3.26
CA THR A 150 -13.78 -5.28 2.39
C THR A 150 -13.96 -3.79 2.05
N VAL A 151 -13.86 -2.90 3.06
CA VAL A 151 -13.97 -1.46 2.83
C VAL A 151 -12.82 -0.95 1.97
N ASP A 152 -11.59 -1.42 2.20
CA ASP A 152 -10.43 -1.02 1.41
C ASP A 152 -10.53 -1.50 -0.05
N ALA A 153 -11.01 -2.73 -0.28
CA ALA A 153 -11.24 -3.26 -1.62
C ALA A 153 -12.29 -2.43 -2.37
N LEU A 154 -13.45 -2.15 -1.74
CA LEU A 154 -14.51 -1.35 -2.33
C LEU A 154 -14.07 0.10 -2.60
N ALA A 155 -13.36 0.73 -1.66
CA ALA A 155 -12.84 2.08 -1.84
C ALA A 155 -11.85 2.16 -3.02
N THR A 156 -11.00 1.14 -3.17
CA THR A 156 -10.07 1.02 -4.29
C THR A 156 -10.81 0.84 -5.61
N LEU A 157 -11.72 -0.14 -5.69
CA LEU A 157 -12.50 -0.39 -6.91
C LEU A 157 -13.30 0.85 -7.33
N ARG A 158 -13.90 1.56 -6.36
CA ARG A 158 -14.64 2.81 -6.62
C ARG A 158 -13.72 3.91 -7.13
N ALA A 159 -12.52 4.06 -6.58
CA ALA A 159 -11.55 5.06 -7.03
C ALA A 159 -11.11 4.84 -8.49
N TYR A 160 -11.17 3.58 -8.98
CA TYR A 160 -10.90 3.22 -10.37
C TYR A 160 -12.17 3.04 -11.23
N GLY A 161 -13.35 3.40 -10.72
CA GLY A 161 -14.61 3.30 -11.48
C GLY A 161 -15.05 1.88 -11.83
N ARG A 162 -14.67 0.89 -11.02
CA ARG A 162 -14.97 -0.53 -11.23
C ARG A 162 -16.26 -0.98 -10.53
N VAL A 163 -16.78 -0.16 -9.61
CA VAL A 163 -18.05 -0.31 -8.86
C VAL A 163 -18.71 1.03 -8.63
#